data_AF-A0A0G0BRC0-F1
#
_entry.id   AF-A0A0G0BRC0-F1
#
_cell.length_a   1.000
_cell.length_b   1.000
_cell.length_c   1.000
_cell.angle_alpha   90.00
_cell.angle_beta   90.00
_cell.angle_gamma   90.00
#
_symmetry.space_group_name_H-M   'P 1'
#
loop_
_entity.id
_entity.type
_entity.pdbx_description
1 polymer ?
#
loop_
_entity_poly.entity_id
_entity_poly.type
_entity_poly.pdbx_seq_one_letter_code
_entity_poly.pdbx_strand_id
1 'polypeptide(L)'
;MRISSKIDGDQKTPRIVVFRSNRYIYAQAIDDVSQKTIASFSSLAFKKAGSKEKLKKSEEAKKIGLELALILKEKKINKGVFDRSLYAYAGRVKALCEGLREGGIII
;
A
#
# COMPACT_ATOMS: atom_id res chain seq x y z
N MET A 1 -10.63 -19.58 -4.29
CA MET A 1 -10.97 -18.34 -5.02
C MET A 1 -10.16 -17.19 -4.42
N ARG A 2 -9.44 -16.40 -5.22
CA ARG A 2 -8.70 -15.23 -4.71
C ARG A 2 -9.67 -14.07 -4.49
N ILE A 3 -9.51 -13.33 -3.40
CA ILE A 3 -10.33 -12.12 -3.13
C ILE A 3 -10.13 -11.07 -4.24
N SER A 4 -8.94 -11.04 -4.85
CA SER A 4 -8.59 -10.17 -5.97
C SER A 4 -9.30 -10.50 -7.29
N SER A 5 -10.02 -11.62 -7.40
CA SER A 5 -10.71 -12.02 -8.64
C SER A 5 -11.92 -11.14 -8.99
N LYS A 6 -12.36 -10.26 -8.09
CA LYS A 6 -13.46 -9.29 -8.30
C LYS A 6 -12.98 -7.83 -8.23
N ILE A 7 -11.67 -7.61 -8.19
CA ILE A 7 -11.07 -6.30 -7.95
C ILE A 7 -10.11 -6.02 -9.11
N ASP A 8 -10.54 -5.13 -9.98
CA ASP A 8 -9.77 -4.64 -11.13
C ASP A 8 -9.39 -3.18 -10.89
N GLY A 9 -8.13 -2.83 -11.20
CA GLY A 9 -7.61 -1.47 -11.09
C GLY A 9 -7.27 -0.88 -12.46
N ASP A 10 -7.69 0.37 -12.68
CA ASP A 10 -7.38 1.16 -13.87
C ASP A 10 -6.32 2.22 -13.56
N GLN A 11 -5.77 2.87 -14.59
CA GLN A 11 -4.81 3.97 -14.44
C GLN A 11 -5.30 5.11 -13.53
N LYS A 12 -6.62 5.36 -13.46
CA LYS A 12 -7.24 6.40 -12.59
C LYS A 12 -7.54 5.90 -11.18
N THR A 13 -7.76 4.60 -11.03
CA THR A 13 -8.13 3.92 -9.79
C THR A 13 -7.29 2.65 -9.65
N PRO A 14 -5.96 2.78 -9.46
CA PRO A 14 -5.09 1.63 -9.41
C PRO A 14 -5.43 0.74 -8.22
N ARG A 15 -5.16 -0.55 -8.40
CA ARG A 15 -5.30 -1.54 -7.34
C ARG A 15 -4.10 -1.47 -6.40
N ILE A 16 -4.35 -1.16 -5.14
CA ILE A 16 -3.32 -1.07 -4.11
C ILE A 16 -3.23 -2.41 -3.39
N VAL A 17 -2.25 -3.21 -3.76
CA VAL A 17 -2.02 -4.56 -3.22
C VAL A 17 -1.10 -4.50 -2.02
N VAL A 18 -1.49 -5.18 -0.95
CA VAL A 18 -0.66 -5.37 0.25
C VAL A 18 -0.03 -6.75 0.26
N PHE A 19 1.28 -6.80 0.48
CA PHE A 19 2.02 -8.03 0.74
C PHE A 19 2.73 -7.98 2.09
N ARG A 20 2.51 -9.00 2.92
CA ARG A 20 3.08 -9.09 4.27
C ARG A 20 3.94 -10.34 4.39
N SER A 21 5.22 -10.14 4.68
CA SER A 21 6.12 -11.20 5.11
C SER A 21 6.26 -11.24 6.63
N ASN A 22 7.01 -12.20 7.17
CA ASN A 22 7.25 -12.30 8.61
C ASN A 22 7.96 -11.07 9.18
N ARG A 23 8.84 -10.47 8.38
CA ARG A 23 9.71 -9.36 8.78
C ARG A 23 9.32 -8.02 8.16
N TYR A 24 8.76 -8.01 6.96
CA TYR A 24 8.55 -6.80 6.17
C TYR A 24 7.11 -6.70 5.65
N ILE A 25 6.71 -5.49 5.28
CA ILE A 25 5.45 -5.22 4.61
C ILE A 25 5.71 -4.37 3.37
N TYR A 26 4.94 -4.64 2.34
CA TYR A 26 5.05 -4.06 1.01
C TYR A 26 3.67 -3.61 0.56
N ALA A 27 3.63 -2.45 -0.09
CA ALA A 27 2.45 -1.90 -0.73
C ALA A 27 2.80 -1.56 -2.18
N GLN A 28 1.94 -1.93 -3.12
CA GLN A 28 2.12 -1.64 -4.54
C GLN A 28 0.81 -1.13 -5.12
N ALA A 29 0.87 -0.05 -5.89
CA ALA A 29 -0.24 0.43 -6.71
C ALA A 29 -0.02 -0.04 -8.14
N ILE A 30 -0.94 -0.87 -8.64
CA ILE A 30 -0.84 -1.55 -9.93
C ILE A 30 -1.99 -1.07 -10.82
N ASP A 31 -1.67 -0.80 -12.07
CA ASP A 31 -2.63 -0.65 -13.16
C ASP A 31 -2.77 -2.02 -13.83
N ASP A 32 -3.94 -2.65 -13.70
CA ASP A 32 -4.19 -3.99 -14.23
C ASP A 32 -4.44 -3.97 -15.74
N VAL A 33 -4.87 -2.83 -16.31
CA VAL A 33 -5.06 -2.66 -17.75
C VAL A 33 -3.71 -2.59 -18.46
N SER A 34 -2.83 -1.72 -17.95
CA SER A 34 -1.48 -1.57 -18.50
C SER A 34 -0.50 -2.63 -18.01
N GLN A 35 -0.91 -3.46 -17.04
CA GLN A 35 -0.08 -4.43 -16.32
C GLN A 35 1.22 -3.83 -15.76
N LYS A 36 1.16 -2.58 -15.31
CA LYS A 36 2.31 -1.82 -14.83
C LYS A 36 2.15 -1.41 -13.37
N THR A 37 3.24 -1.51 -12.62
CA THR A 37 3.29 -0.95 -11.26
C THR A 37 3.52 0.56 -11.35
N ILE A 38 2.53 1.33 -10.90
CA ILE A 38 2.62 2.79 -10.90
C ILE A 38 3.53 3.24 -9.76
N ALA A 39 3.30 2.73 -8.55
CA ALA A 39 4.08 3.09 -7.37
C ALA A 39 4.26 1.87 -6.48
N SER A 40 5.38 1.78 -5.78
CA SER A 40 5.60 0.74 -4.79
C SER A 40 6.41 1.29 -3.63
N PHE A 41 6.09 0.82 -2.43
CA PHE A 41 6.81 1.21 -1.23
C PHE A 41 6.86 0.05 -0.22
N SER A 42 7.95 -0.03 0.54
CA SER A 42 8.16 -1.13 1.47
C SER A 42 8.93 -0.74 2.72
N SER A 43 8.74 -1.49 3.80
CA SER A 43 9.54 -1.34 5.03
C SER A 43 11.04 -1.58 4.80
N LEU A 44 11.40 -2.29 3.73
CA LEU A 44 12.81 -2.49 3.36
C LEU A 44 13.45 -1.18 2.90
N ALA A 45 12.69 -0.32 2.21
CA ALA A 45 13.16 0.99 1.76
C ALA A 45 13.48 1.89 2.96
N PHE A 46 12.59 1.93 3.96
CA PHE A 46 12.85 2.62 5.23
C PHE A 46 14.10 2.10 5.95
N LYS A 47 14.29 0.78 5.99
CA LYS A 47 15.43 0.17 6.67
C LYS A 47 16.76 0.44 5.95
N LYS A 48 16.74 0.58 4.62
CA LYS A 48 17.90 1.00 3.82
C LYS A 48 18.24 2.48 4.00
N ALA A 49 17.25 3.32 4.28
CA ALA A 49 17.42 4.76 4.54
C ALA A 49 17.98 5.07 5.96
N GLY A 50 18.37 4.06 6.74
CA GLY A 50 19.02 4.26 8.04
C GLY A 50 18.07 4.49 9.23
N SER A 51 16.75 4.43 9.02
CA SER A 51 15.76 4.54 10.09
C SER A 51 15.83 3.30 11.02
N LYS A 52 16.59 3.40 12.11
CA LYS A 52 16.70 2.41 13.20
C LYS A 52 15.64 2.60 14.28
N GLU A 53 14.49 3.20 13.96
CA GLU A 53 13.41 3.31 14.95
C GLU A 53 12.82 1.91 15.17
N LYS A 54 12.86 1.40 16.41
CA LYS A 54 12.11 0.21 16.85
C LYS A 54 10.62 0.58 16.92
N LEU A 55 10.01 0.92 15.79
CA LEU A 55 8.58 1.17 15.70
C LEU A 55 7.85 -0.16 15.82
N LYS A 56 6.62 -0.11 16.34
CA LYS A 56 5.75 -1.27 16.26
C LYS A 56 5.47 -1.53 14.78
N LYS A 57 5.42 -2.80 14.38
CA LYS A 57 5.17 -3.21 12.98
C LYS A 57 3.85 -2.65 12.40
N SER A 58 2.91 -2.21 13.24
CA SER A 58 1.68 -1.52 12.83
C SER A 58 1.92 -0.05 12.48
N GLU A 59 2.78 0.64 13.23
CA GLU A 59 3.17 2.03 12.96
C GLU A 59 4.02 2.12 11.68
N GLU A 60 4.92 1.15 11.47
CA GLU A 60 5.66 1.03 10.20
C GLU A 60 4.70 0.90 9.00
N ALA A 61 3.65 0.09 9.14
CA ALA A 61 2.66 -0.09 8.09
C ALA A 61 1.88 1.20 7.79
N LYS A 62 1.58 1.99 8.83
CA LYS A 62 0.93 3.30 8.68
C LYS A 62 1.84 4.30 7.95
N LYS A 63 3.12 4.39 8.35
CA LYS A 63 4.13 5.22 7.65
C LYS A 63 4.25 4.84 6.18
N ILE A 64 4.28 3.55 5.86
CA ILE A 64 4.32 3.06 4.47
C ILE A 64 3.09 3.49 3.67
N GLY A 65 1.90 3.46 4.28
CA GLY A 65 0.68 3.94 3.65
C GLY A 65 0.75 5.44 3.33
N LEU A 66 1.26 6.25 4.25
CA LEU A 66 1.46 7.69 4.06
C LEU A 66 2.46 8.00 2.93
N GLU A 67 3.63 7.36 2.93
CA GLU A 67 4.64 7.55 1.88
C GLU A 67 4.12 7.12 0.49
N LEU A 68 3.44 5.97 0.41
CA LEU A 68 2.84 5.53 -0.84
C LEU A 68 1.79 6.55 -1.33
N ALA A 69 1.03 7.15 -0.42
CA ALA A 69 0.04 8.15 -0.77
C ALA A 69 0.66 9.43 -1.32
N LEU A 70 1.79 9.87 -0.75
CA LEU A 70 2.55 11.02 -1.27
C LEU A 70 3.03 10.76 -2.71
N ILE A 71 3.64 9.59 -2.96
CA ILE A 71 4.11 9.20 -4.30
C ILE A 71 2.96 9.14 -5.31
N LEU A 72 1.79 8.65 -4.89
CA LEU A 72 0.61 8.57 -5.75
C LEU A 72 0.01 9.96 -6.03
N LYS A 73 0.03 10.86 -5.04
CA LYS A 73 -0.36 12.27 -5.24
C LYS A 73 0.56 13.00 -6.21
N GLU A 74 1.88 12.78 -6.14
CA GLU A 74 2.83 13.31 -7.13
C GLU A 74 2.50 12.84 -8.55
N LYS A 75 2.00 11.60 -8.67
CA LYS A 75 1.53 11.01 -9.93
C LYS A 75 0.08 11.40 -10.29
N LYS A 76 -0.53 12.33 -9.55
CA LYS A 76 -1.90 12.85 -9.74
C LYS A 76 -2.99 11.78 -9.59
N ILE A 77 -2.77 10.78 -8.75
CA ILE A 77 -3.73 9.71 -8.46
C ILE A 77 -4.35 9.95 -7.09
N ASN A 78 -5.67 10.18 -7.08
CA ASN A 78 -6.42 10.53 -5.86
C ASN A 78 -7.35 9.41 -5.37
N LYS A 79 -7.57 8.38 -6.19
CA LYS A 79 -8.46 7.26 -5.90
C LYS A 79 -7.72 5.96 -6.16
N GLY A 80 -7.99 4.93 -5.38
CA GLY A 80 -7.45 3.59 -5.59
C GLY A 80 -8.38 2.55 -4.99
N VAL A 81 -8.22 1.30 -5.40
CA VAL A 81 -8.98 0.19 -4.81
C VAL A 81 -8.06 -0.59 -3.88
N PHE A 82 -8.44 -0.73 -2.61
CA PHE A 82 -7.60 -1.42 -1.63
C PHE A 82 -7.75 -2.94 -1.74
N ASP A 83 -6.66 -3.62 -2.14
CA ASP A 83 -6.59 -5.08 -2.19
C ASP A 83 -5.78 -5.62 -0.99
N ARG A 84 -6.53 -6.17 -0.02
CA ARG A 84 -5.97 -6.85 1.15
C ARG A 84 -5.40 -8.24 0.84
N SER A 85 -5.47 -8.70 -0.40
CA SER A 85 -5.04 -10.01 -0.86
C SER A 85 -5.66 -11.13 0.00
N LEU A 86 -4.85 -12.01 0.57
CA LEU A 86 -5.27 -13.12 1.44
C LEU A 86 -5.27 -12.76 2.94
N TYR A 87 -4.97 -11.51 3.30
CA TYR A 87 -4.82 -11.12 4.69
C TYR A 87 -6.14 -10.61 5.28
N ALA A 88 -6.38 -10.95 6.55
CA ALA A 88 -7.46 -10.34 7.32
C ALA A 88 -7.25 -8.82 7.41
N TYR A 89 -8.33 -8.05 7.30
CA TYR A 89 -8.31 -6.60 7.50
C TYR A 89 -8.18 -6.27 8.99
N ALA A 90 -6.98 -6.45 9.52
CA ALA A 90 -6.65 -6.24 10.93
C ALA A 90 -5.19 -5.84 11.10
N GLY A 91 -4.88 -5.25 12.26
CA GLY A 91 -3.51 -4.88 12.65
C GLY A 91 -2.80 -4.07 11.58
N ARG A 92 -1.71 -4.62 11.02
CA ARG A 92 -0.86 -3.92 10.04
C ARG A 92 -1.58 -3.58 8.74
N VAL A 93 -2.47 -4.45 8.26
CA VAL A 93 -3.21 -4.21 7.00
C VAL A 93 -4.20 -3.05 7.19
N LYS A 94 -4.86 -3.01 8.34
CA LYS A 94 -5.73 -1.90 8.73
C LYS A 94 -4.94 -0.60 8.86
N ALA A 95 -3.81 -0.62 9.57
CA ALA A 95 -2.95 0.55 9.76
C ALA A 95 -2.40 1.12 8.44
N LEU A 96 -2.09 0.26 7.47
CA LEU A 96 -1.67 0.69 6.13
C LEU A 96 -2.81 1.40 5.38
N CYS A 97 -4.02 0.84 5.43
CA CYS A 97 -5.22 1.45 4.86
C CYS A 97 -5.53 2.81 5.52
N GLU A 98 -5.40 2.92 6.84
CA GLU A 98 -5.54 4.19 7.57
C GLU A 98 -4.49 5.21 7.12
N GLY A 99 -3.23 4.80 6.95
CA GLY A 99 -2.16 5.67 6.44
C GLY A 99 -2.42 6.18 5.02
N LEU A 100 -2.97 5.34 4.14
CA LEU A 100 -3.37 5.77 2.79
C LEU A 100 -4.52 6.79 2.81
N ARG A 101 -5.50 6.60 3.71
CA ARG A 101 -6.62 7.55 3.89
C ARG A 101 -6.14 8.89 4.43
N GLU A 102 -5.28 8.90 5.44
CA GLU A 102 -4.65 10.12 5.95
C GLU A 102 -3.79 10.81 4.89
N GLY A 103 -3.13 10.01 4.06
CA GLY A 103 -2.40 10.48 2.89
C GLY A 103 -3.28 11.07 1.80
N GLY A 104 -4.60 11.09 1.96
CA GLY A 104 -5.57 11.74 1.07
C GLY A 104 -5.95 10.92 -0.17
N ILE A 105 -5.71 9.60 -0.14
CA ILE A 105 -6.22 8.70 -1.17
C ILE A 105 -7.60 8.18 -0.75
N ILE A 106 -8.53 8.22 -1.70
CA ILE A 106 -9.85 7.63 -1.54
C ILE A 106 -9.76 6.13 -1.87
N ILE A 107 -9.99 5.29 -0.86
CA ILE A 107 -9.91 3.81 -0.86
C ILE A 107 -11.05 3.17 -0.07
#